data_AF-A0A5J6SEG5-F1
#
_entry.id   AF-A0A5J6SEG5-F1
#
_cell.length_a   1.000
_cell.length_b   1.000
_cell.length_c   1.000
_cell.angle_alpha   90.00
_cell.angle_beta   90.00
_cell.angle_gamma   90.00
#
_symmetry.space_group_name_H-M   'P 1'
#
loop_
_entity.id
_entity.type
_entity.pdbx_description
1 polymer ?
#
loop_
_entity_poly.entity_id
_entity_poly.type
_entity_poly.pdbx_seq_one_letter_code
_entity_poly.pdbx_strand_id
1 'polypeptide(L)'
;MLSEAGEGTPSGESPCRDLPPDHLLAPLDCPVPGGWRTLEGDFVLVLAVYQSHLGSELVAAPFARFADRALHLLYVRAGLSRASLLRLFLAMGTGTHLSLGCPHLTYLPVSAFRLEPLGSRPGTLAVDGERVEGGSVQAQLHPGLARVIAGVPPPHRPSGKP
;
A
#
# COMPACT_ATOMS: atom_id res chain seq x y z
N MET A 1 -22.43 58.08 -15.97
CA MET A 1 -22.72 57.29 -17.19
C MET A 1 -21.37 57.02 -17.84
N LEU A 2 -20.75 55.85 -17.83
CA LEU A 2 -21.09 54.50 -17.38
C LEU A 2 -19.83 53.87 -16.78
N SER A 3 -20.03 53.07 -15.74
CA SER A 3 -19.05 52.15 -15.14
C SER A 3 -18.92 50.92 -16.05
N GLU A 4 -17.70 50.46 -16.31
CA GLU A 4 -17.48 49.07 -16.74
C GLU A 4 -16.73 48.33 -15.64
N ALA A 5 -17.45 47.35 -15.07
CA ALA A 5 -16.96 46.43 -14.07
C ALA A 5 -16.06 45.40 -14.76
N GLY A 6 -14.83 45.24 -14.26
CA GLY A 6 -14.01 44.10 -14.61
C GLY A 6 -14.66 42.83 -14.08
N GLU A 7 -15.06 41.93 -14.98
CA GLU A 7 -15.43 40.56 -14.65
C GLU A 7 -14.16 39.83 -14.20
N GLY A 8 -13.97 39.80 -12.87
CA GLY A 8 -13.05 38.89 -12.22
C GLY A 8 -13.50 37.46 -12.50
N THR A 9 -12.70 36.74 -13.27
CA THR A 9 -12.83 35.30 -13.44
C THR A 9 -12.76 34.67 -12.05
N PRO A 10 -13.74 33.86 -11.60
CA PRO A 10 -13.58 33.13 -10.37
C PRO A 10 -12.51 32.07 -10.63
N SER A 11 -11.29 32.32 -10.14
CA SER A 11 -10.32 31.28 -9.90
C SER A 11 -11.02 30.24 -9.04
N GLY A 12 -11.42 29.14 -9.66
CA GLY A 12 -11.96 27.99 -8.97
C GLY A 12 -10.85 27.41 -8.09
N GLU A 13 -10.67 27.98 -6.90
CA GLU A 13 -10.04 27.28 -5.80
C GLU A 13 -10.89 26.03 -5.59
N SER A 14 -10.34 24.90 -6.04
CA SER A 14 -10.84 23.61 -5.62
C SER A 14 -10.88 23.64 -4.10
N PRO A 15 -12.02 23.32 -3.44
CA PRO A 15 -12.06 23.32 -2.00
C PRO A 15 -10.94 22.39 -1.53
N CYS A 16 -9.97 22.98 -0.81
CA CYS A 16 -8.94 22.22 -0.13
C CYS A 16 -9.71 21.26 0.77
N ARG A 17 -9.79 19.99 0.37
CA ARG A 17 -10.39 18.99 1.23
C ARG A 17 -9.50 18.95 2.46
N ASP A 18 -10.05 19.30 3.62
CA ASP A 18 -9.40 19.06 4.90
C ASP A 18 -9.05 17.58 4.95
N LEU A 19 -7.79 17.25 4.66
CA LEU A 19 -7.32 15.89 4.71
C LEU A 19 -7.35 15.46 6.18
N PRO A 20 -7.80 14.22 6.46
CA PRO A 20 -7.77 13.71 7.82
C PRO A 20 -6.32 13.73 8.37
N PRO A 21 -6.15 14.02 9.68
CA PRO A 21 -4.83 14.15 10.27
C PRO A 21 -4.10 12.80 10.39
N ASP A 22 -2.77 12.87 10.26
CA ASP A 22 -1.88 11.71 10.43
C ASP A 22 -1.57 11.40 11.89
N HIS A 23 -2.49 10.69 12.53
CA HIS A 23 -2.44 10.37 13.96
C HIS A 23 -1.62 9.12 14.30
N LEU A 24 -1.29 8.29 13.31
CA LEU A 24 -0.46 7.10 13.51
C LEU A 24 1.02 7.35 13.20
N LEU A 25 1.37 8.47 12.58
CA LEU A 25 2.70 8.73 12.05
C LEU A 25 3.44 9.76 12.90
N ALA A 26 4.57 9.36 13.48
CA ALA A 26 5.54 10.31 14.01
C ALA A 26 6.32 10.98 12.84
N PRO A 27 6.93 12.15 13.04
CA PRO A 27 7.90 12.71 12.10
C PRO A 27 9.03 11.70 11.78
N LEU A 28 9.62 11.78 10.58
CA LEU A 28 10.63 10.82 10.11
C LEU A 28 11.94 10.88 10.90
N ASP A 29 12.26 12.04 11.48
CA ASP A 29 13.41 12.29 12.35
C ASP A 29 13.17 11.84 13.81
N CYS A 30 11.93 11.44 14.13
CA CYS A 30 11.55 10.92 15.43
C CYS A 30 11.43 9.38 15.40
N PRO A 31 11.63 8.70 16.55
CA PRO A 31 11.33 7.28 16.66
C PRO A 31 9.88 6.95 16.29
N VAL A 32 9.64 5.72 15.80
CA VAL A 32 8.28 5.23 15.57
C VAL A 32 7.47 5.16 16.88
N PRO A 33 6.14 5.32 16.84
CA PRO A 33 5.31 5.30 18.05
C PRO A 33 5.43 3.99 18.87
N GLY A 34 5.29 4.11 20.18
CA GLY A 34 5.27 2.96 21.10
C GLY A 34 4.15 1.99 20.75
N GLY A 35 4.48 0.71 20.54
CA GLY A 35 3.55 -0.34 20.12
C GLY A 35 3.70 -0.78 18.66
N TRP A 36 4.48 -0.04 17.85
CA TRP A 36 4.89 -0.50 16.53
C TRP A 36 5.86 -1.67 16.64
N ARG A 37 5.81 -2.58 15.66
CA ARG A 37 6.78 -3.67 15.52
C ARG A 37 7.84 -3.27 14.50
N THR A 38 9.07 -3.11 14.96
CA THR A 38 10.21 -2.83 14.09
C THR A 38 10.85 -4.13 13.62
N LEU A 39 11.15 -4.19 12.31
CA LEU A 39 11.85 -5.30 11.68
C LEU A 39 13.04 -4.70 10.92
N GLU A 40 14.24 -5.11 11.31
CA GLU A 40 15.48 -4.72 10.64
C GLU A 40 16.10 -5.94 9.95
N GLY A 41 16.66 -5.74 8.77
CA GLY A 41 17.37 -6.79 8.03
C GLY A 41 17.43 -6.52 6.53
N ASP A 42 17.93 -7.52 5.80
CA ASP A 42 18.03 -7.46 4.34
C ASP A 42 16.75 -7.96 3.67
N PHE A 43 16.23 -7.18 2.73
CA PHE A 43 15.02 -7.48 1.98
C PHE A 43 15.30 -7.48 0.48
N VAL A 44 14.66 -8.41 -0.23
CA VAL A 44 14.63 -8.44 -1.70
C VAL A 44 13.56 -7.47 -2.22
N LEU A 45 12.42 -7.42 -1.54
CA LEU A 45 11.26 -6.60 -1.91
C LEU A 45 10.44 -6.26 -0.66
N VAL A 46 9.96 -5.04 -0.59
CA VAL A 46 8.87 -4.61 0.30
C VAL A 46 7.79 -4.00 -0.57
N LEU A 47 6.55 -4.45 -0.38
CA LEU A 47 5.40 -4.03 -1.16
C LEU A 47 4.24 -3.71 -0.21
N ALA A 48 3.75 -2.48 -0.25
CA ALA A 48 2.50 -2.10 0.39
C ALA A 48 1.45 -1.85 -0.70
N VAL A 49 0.33 -2.57 -0.65
CA VAL A 49 -0.79 -2.38 -1.57
C VAL A 49 -2.09 -2.19 -0.80
N TYR A 50 -2.95 -1.32 -1.30
CA TYR A 50 -4.33 -1.20 -0.80
C TYR A 50 -5.31 -2.07 -1.62
N GLN A 51 -5.06 -2.21 -2.93
CA GLN A 51 -5.88 -3.02 -3.82
C GLN A 51 -5.36 -4.47 -3.89
N SER A 52 -6.23 -5.40 -4.27
CA SER A 52 -5.87 -6.82 -4.42
C SER A 52 -4.85 -7.07 -5.54
N HIS A 53 -4.87 -6.25 -6.59
CA HIS A 53 -4.10 -6.44 -7.82
C HIS A 53 -3.02 -5.37 -7.96
N LEU A 54 -1.81 -5.79 -8.34
CA LEU A 54 -0.72 -4.91 -8.81
C LEU A 54 -0.84 -4.57 -10.30
N GLY A 55 -1.59 -5.38 -11.03
CA GLY A 55 -1.82 -5.30 -12.46
C GLY A 55 -2.94 -6.25 -12.85
N SER A 56 -3.40 -6.21 -14.09
CA SER A 56 -4.58 -6.97 -14.54
C SER A 56 -4.52 -8.47 -14.22
N GLU A 57 -3.33 -9.06 -14.29
CA GLU A 57 -3.09 -10.50 -14.08
C GLU A 57 -2.22 -10.78 -12.85
N LEU A 58 -2.09 -9.83 -11.92
CA LEU A 58 -1.14 -9.96 -10.80
C LEU A 58 -1.83 -9.73 -9.46
N VAL A 59 -2.34 -10.80 -8.87
CA VAL A 59 -3.01 -10.80 -7.56
C VAL A 59 -1.96 -10.78 -6.44
N ALA A 60 -1.76 -9.59 -5.86
CA ALA A 60 -0.78 -9.34 -4.80
C ALA A 60 -1.33 -9.59 -3.40
N ALA A 61 -2.58 -9.22 -3.17
CA ALA A 61 -3.26 -9.38 -1.89
C ALA A 61 -4.60 -10.11 -2.13
N PRO A 62 -4.59 -11.46 -2.15
CA PRO A 62 -5.78 -12.28 -2.47
C PRO A 62 -6.95 -12.07 -1.50
N PHE A 63 -6.67 -11.54 -0.31
CA PHE A 63 -7.66 -11.30 0.74
C PHE A 63 -8.18 -9.86 0.77
N ALA A 64 -7.60 -8.96 -0.03
CA ALA A 64 -7.95 -7.55 -0.02
C ALA A 64 -9.39 -7.35 -0.47
N ARG A 65 -10.13 -6.54 0.28
CA ARG A 65 -11.50 -6.13 -0.04
C ARG A 65 -11.61 -4.62 0.09
N PHE A 66 -12.50 -4.03 -0.70
CA PHE A 66 -12.85 -2.63 -0.48
C PHE A 66 -13.31 -2.42 0.96
N ALA A 67 -12.75 -1.39 1.61
CA ALA A 67 -13.05 -1.03 2.99
C ALA A 67 -12.75 -2.11 4.05
N ASP A 68 -11.82 -3.04 3.79
CA ASP A 68 -11.30 -3.97 4.82
C ASP A 68 -10.41 -3.30 5.88
N ARG A 69 -10.13 -2.00 5.71
CA ARG A 69 -9.41 -1.14 6.65
C ARG A 69 -7.96 -1.60 6.89
N ALA A 70 -7.31 -2.17 5.88
CA ALA A 70 -5.90 -2.53 5.94
C ALA A 70 -5.11 -2.04 4.72
N LEU A 71 -3.83 -1.72 4.94
CA LEU A 71 -2.79 -1.82 3.92
C LEU A 71 -2.23 -3.25 3.97
N HIS A 72 -2.10 -3.87 2.82
CA HIS A 72 -1.53 -5.21 2.68
C HIS A 72 -0.02 -5.08 2.47
N LEU A 73 0.74 -5.29 3.55
CA LEU A 73 2.19 -5.25 3.52
C LEU A 73 2.73 -6.66 3.25
N LEU A 74 3.46 -6.82 2.14
CA LEU A 74 4.20 -8.01 1.79
C LEU A 74 5.69 -7.67 1.78
N TYR A 75 6.52 -8.57 2.29
CA TYR A 75 7.96 -8.44 2.12
C TYR A 75 8.61 -9.80 1.93
N VAL A 76 9.73 -9.78 1.21
CA VAL A 76 10.58 -10.94 0.94
C VAL A 76 11.94 -10.68 1.55
N ARG A 77 12.35 -11.51 2.53
CA ARG A 77 13.68 -11.40 3.15
C ARG A 77 14.77 -11.94 2.22
N ALA A 78 16.00 -11.48 2.42
CA ALA A 78 17.18 -12.04 1.76
C ALA A 78 17.36 -13.55 2.06
N GLY A 79 18.19 -14.22 1.24
CA GLY A 79 18.41 -15.67 1.29
C GLY A 79 17.48 -16.49 0.39
N LEU A 80 16.46 -15.86 -0.20
CA LEU A 80 15.58 -16.48 -1.19
C LEU A 80 16.29 -16.65 -2.55
N SER A 81 16.20 -17.86 -3.13
CA SER A 81 16.73 -18.13 -4.47
C SER A 81 15.95 -17.39 -5.57
N ARG A 82 16.61 -17.07 -6.69
CA ARG A 82 15.94 -16.47 -7.87
C ARG A 82 14.82 -17.36 -8.41
N ALA A 83 15.00 -18.68 -8.39
CA ALA A 83 13.96 -19.64 -8.80
C ALA A 83 12.74 -19.59 -7.86
N SER A 84 12.96 -19.45 -6.56
CA SER A 84 11.88 -19.24 -5.59
C SER A 84 11.17 -17.91 -5.80
N LEU A 85 11.91 -16.83 -6.11
CA LEU A 85 11.31 -15.52 -6.45
C LEU A 85 10.38 -15.63 -7.66
N LEU A 86 10.86 -16.30 -8.72
CA LEU A 86 10.08 -16.53 -9.92
C LEU A 86 8.81 -17.35 -9.62
N ARG A 87 8.92 -18.39 -8.78
CA ARG A 87 7.74 -19.18 -8.36
C ARG A 87 6.72 -18.34 -7.59
N LEU A 88 7.16 -17.45 -6.69
CA LEU A 88 6.26 -16.52 -6.02
C LEU A 88 5.54 -15.64 -7.03
N PHE A 89 6.29 -15.04 -7.97
CA PHE A 89 5.73 -14.15 -9.00
C PHE A 89 4.73 -14.87 -9.92
N LEU A 90 5.04 -16.09 -10.37
CA LEU A 90 4.11 -16.90 -11.17
C LEU A 90 2.84 -17.26 -10.39
N ALA A 91 2.97 -17.59 -9.11
CA ALA A 91 1.82 -17.91 -8.26
C ALA A 91 0.93 -16.70 -7.93
N MET A 92 1.43 -15.47 -8.06
CA MET A 92 0.60 -14.26 -7.97
C MET A 92 -0.40 -14.17 -9.12
N GLY A 93 -0.13 -14.80 -10.27
CA GLY A 93 -1.09 -14.88 -11.37
C GLY A 93 -2.42 -15.54 -11.00
N THR A 94 -2.41 -16.43 -10.01
CA THR A 94 -3.61 -17.07 -9.45
C THR A 94 -3.89 -16.68 -8.00
N GLY A 95 -3.12 -15.73 -7.44
CA GLY A 95 -3.23 -15.34 -6.03
C GLY A 95 -2.83 -16.44 -5.03
N THR A 96 -2.05 -17.44 -5.42
CA THR A 96 -1.70 -18.60 -4.58
C THR A 96 -0.33 -18.50 -3.91
N HIS A 97 0.42 -17.44 -4.18
CA HIS A 97 1.79 -17.23 -3.69
C HIS A 97 1.93 -17.28 -2.15
N LEU A 98 0.91 -16.86 -1.39
CA LEU A 98 0.89 -16.94 0.07
C LEU A 98 0.70 -18.37 0.61
N SER A 99 0.14 -19.27 -0.21
CA SER A 99 -0.09 -20.69 0.14
C SER A 99 1.10 -21.59 -0.15
N LEU A 100 2.17 -21.07 -0.77
CA LEU A 100 3.36 -21.84 -1.13
C LEU A 100 4.24 -22.23 0.07
N GLY A 101 3.95 -21.72 1.28
CA GLY A 101 4.74 -22.00 2.48
C GLY A 101 6.19 -21.46 2.39
N CYS A 102 6.42 -20.41 1.60
CA CYS A 102 7.75 -19.83 1.45
C CYS A 102 8.17 -19.11 2.75
N PRO A 103 9.25 -19.54 3.43
CA PRO A 103 9.64 -18.97 4.73
C PRO A 103 10.19 -17.54 4.63
N HIS A 104 10.60 -17.11 3.44
CA HIS A 104 11.13 -15.75 3.20
C HIS A 104 10.04 -14.72 2.90
N LEU A 105 8.85 -15.17 2.48
CA LEU A 105 7.71 -14.31 2.20
C LEU A 105 6.90 -14.11 3.47
N THR A 106 6.58 -12.87 3.79
CA THR A 106 5.66 -12.54 4.87
C THR A 106 4.59 -11.59 4.38
N TYR A 107 3.36 -11.79 4.86
CA TYR A 107 2.21 -10.92 4.67
C TYR A 107 1.72 -10.42 6.03
N LEU A 108 1.44 -9.12 6.13
CA LEU A 108 0.89 -8.46 7.32
C LEU A 108 -0.16 -7.43 6.89
N PRO A 109 -1.40 -7.50 7.39
CA PRO A 109 -2.33 -6.37 7.32
C PRO A 109 -1.90 -5.32 8.34
N VAL A 110 -1.74 -4.07 7.91
CA VAL A 110 -1.30 -2.95 8.76
C VAL A 110 -2.18 -1.72 8.56
N SER A 111 -2.34 -0.90 9.58
CA SER A 111 -3.00 0.41 9.47
C SER A 111 -2.01 1.53 9.13
N ALA A 112 -0.73 1.33 9.41
CA ALA A 112 0.36 2.24 9.09
C ALA A 112 1.69 1.49 8.99
N PHE A 113 2.66 2.03 8.25
CA PHE A 113 4.02 1.52 8.20
C PHE A 113 5.03 2.66 7.98
N ARG A 114 6.30 2.35 8.28
CA ARG A 114 7.46 3.16 7.93
C ARG A 114 8.53 2.23 7.34
N LEU A 115 9.12 2.64 6.22
CA LEU A 115 10.22 1.96 5.55
C LEU A 115 11.41 2.92 5.51
N GLU A 116 12.52 2.51 6.11
CA GLU A 116 13.76 3.29 6.19
C GLU A 116 14.89 2.50 5.50
N PRO A 117 15.35 2.93 4.32
CA PRO A 117 16.51 2.32 3.68
C PRO A 117 17.78 2.58 4.50
N LEU A 118 18.42 1.51 4.98
CA LEU A 118 19.67 1.60 5.75
C LEU A 118 20.93 1.53 4.87
N GLY A 119 20.77 1.20 3.59
CA GLY A 119 21.88 1.07 2.64
C GLY A 119 22.44 2.42 2.19
N SER A 120 23.73 2.45 1.84
CA SER A 120 24.41 3.66 1.37
C SER A 120 24.02 4.10 -0.05
N ARG A 121 23.24 3.29 -0.77
CA ARG A 121 22.73 3.61 -2.11
C ARG A 121 21.21 3.74 -2.06
N PRO A 122 20.63 4.81 -2.65
CA PRO A 122 19.19 4.93 -2.73
C PRO A 122 18.62 3.79 -3.58
N GLY A 123 17.63 3.09 -3.02
CA GLY A 123 16.85 2.09 -3.74
C GLY A 123 15.88 2.73 -4.73
N THR A 124 15.23 1.90 -5.53
CA THR A 124 14.09 2.33 -6.34
C THR A 124 12.83 2.25 -5.50
N LEU A 125 12.11 3.37 -5.39
CA LEU A 125 10.78 3.44 -4.80
C LEU A 125 9.77 3.83 -5.88
N ALA A 126 8.59 3.21 -5.85
CA ALA A 126 7.48 3.54 -6.73
C ALA A 126 6.18 3.64 -5.92
N VAL A 127 5.36 4.65 -6.23
CA VAL A 127 4.03 4.87 -5.66
C VAL A 127 3.04 4.88 -6.81
N ASP A 128 2.04 4.02 -6.78
CA ASP A 128 1.05 3.83 -7.86
C ASP A 128 1.67 3.62 -9.26
N GLY A 129 2.87 3.02 -9.30
CA GLY A 129 3.63 2.76 -10.54
C GLY A 129 4.60 3.87 -10.94
N GLU A 130 4.49 5.06 -10.35
CA GLU A 130 5.36 6.20 -10.64
C GLU A 130 6.62 6.16 -9.77
N ARG A 131 7.78 6.40 -10.39
CA ARG A 131 9.06 6.45 -9.66
C ARG A 131 9.11 7.72 -8.82
N VAL A 132 9.44 7.55 -7.54
CA VAL A 132 9.67 8.66 -6.61
C VAL A 132 11.11 8.63 -6.11
N GLU A 133 11.53 9.74 -5.48
CA GLU A 133 12.85 9.80 -4.85
C GLU A 133 12.99 8.74 -3.77
N GLY A 134 14.15 8.06 -3.74
CA GLY A 134 14.44 7.06 -2.73
C GLY A 134 14.69 7.71 -1.36
N GLY A 135 14.27 7.05 -0.29
CA GLY A 135 14.46 7.55 1.07
C GLY A 135 13.49 6.90 2.05
N SER A 136 13.47 7.41 3.28
CA SER A 136 12.49 6.97 4.28
C SER A 136 11.08 7.39 3.85
N VAL A 137 10.16 6.43 3.84
CA VAL A 137 8.75 6.66 3.52
C VAL A 137 7.88 6.12 4.65
N GLN A 138 6.76 6.78 4.91
CA GLN A 138 5.75 6.30 5.84
C GLN A 138 4.36 6.55 5.27
N ALA A 139 3.41 5.69 5.65
CA ALA A 139 2.03 5.80 5.22
C ALA A 139 1.10 5.33 6.33
N GLN A 140 -0.09 5.91 6.36
CA GLN A 140 -1.21 5.41 7.16
C GLN A 140 -2.47 5.32 6.31
N LEU A 141 -3.35 4.41 6.70
CA LEU A 141 -4.63 4.22 6.06
C LEU A 141 -5.66 5.22 6.60
N HIS A 142 -6.34 5.90 5.66
CA HIS A 142 -7.49 6.76 5.96
C HIS A 142 -8.79 6.14 5.45
N PRO A 143 -9.68 5.65 6.34
CA PRO A 143 -10.90 4.98 5.92
C PRO A 143 -11.93 5.98 5.36
N GLY A 144 -12.58 5.63 4.25
CA GLY A 144 -13.74 6.35 3.74
C GLY A 144 -13.45 7.62 2.93
N LEU A 145 -12.20 7.83 2.49
CA LEU A 145 -11.82 9.02 1.70
C LEU A 145 -12.46 9.10 0.31
N ALA A 146 -12.82 7.95 -0.27
CA ALA A 146 -13.38 7.88 -1.61
C ALA A 146 -14.51 6.86 -1.70
N ARG A 147 -15.41 7.09 -2.66
CA ARG A 147 -16.44 6.14 -3.10
C ARG A 147 -16.11 5.71 -4.52
N VAL A 148 -16.10 4.41 -4.74
CA VAL A 148 -15.78 3.80 -6.03
C VAL A 148 -16.96 2.95 -6.47
N ILE A 149 -17.29 2.99 -7.76
CA ILE A 149 -18.27 2.09 -8.36
C ILE A 149 -17.57 0.73 -8.54
N ALA A 150 -18.09 -0.31 -7.91
CA ALA A 150 -17.54 -1.65 -7.98
C ALA A 150 -18.64 -2.66 -8.30
N GLY A 151 -18.26 -3.80 -8.88
CA GLY A 151 -19.16 -4.93 -9.06
C GLY A 151 -19.67 -5.48 -7.72
N VAL A 152 -20.89 -6.03 -7.71
CA VAL A 152 -21.48 -6.63 -6.51
C VAL A 152 -20.68 -7.89 -6.14
N PRO A 153 -20.10 -8.00 -4.92
CA PRO A 153 -19.42 -9.22 -4.51
C PRO A 153 -20.41 -10.38 -4.46
N PRO A 154 -20.00 -11.61 -4.83
CA PRO A 154 -20.86 -12.78 -4.66
C PRO A 154 -21.22 -12.96 -3.17
N PRO A 155 -22.45 -13.41 -2.86
CA PRO A 155 -22.89 -13.57 -1.48
C PRO A 155 -21.98 -14.53 -0.71
N HIS A 156 -21.66 -14.18 0.54
CA HIS A 156 -20.85 -14.99 1.44
C HIS A 156 -21.56 -16.33 1.71
N ARG A 157 -21.08 -17.43 1.11
CA ARG A 157 -21.49 -18.78 1.54
C ARG A 157 -20.77 -19.10 2.85
N PRO A 158 -21.47 -19.30 3.97
CA PRO A 158 -20.83 -19.79 5.18
C PRO A 158 -20.16 -21.14 4.88
N SER A 159 -18.94 -21.30 5.37
CA SER A 159 -18.17 -22.54 5.22
C SER A 159 -18.89 -23.68 5.93
N GLY A 160 -19.72 -24.42 5.19
CA GLY A 160 -20.16 -25.75 5.62
C GLY A 160 -18.93 -26.64 5.67
N LYS A 161 -18.58 -27.11 6.87
CA LYS A 161 -17.67 -28.26 7.00
C LYS A 161 -18.35 -29.48 6.34
N PRO A 162 -17.57 -30.37 5.70
CA PRO A 162 -18.08 -31.64 5.21
C PRO A 162 -18.62 -32.52 6.34
#